data_AF-A0A151J621-F1
#
_entry.id   AF-A0A151J621-F1
#
_cell.length_a   1.000
_cell.length_b   1.000
_cell.length_c   1.000
_cell.angle_alpha   90.00
_cell.angle_beta   90.00
_cell.angle_gamma   90.00
#
_symmetry.space_group_name_H-M   'P 1'
#
loop_
_entity.id
_entity.type
_entity.pdbx_description
1 polymer ?
#
loop_
_entity_poly.entity_id
_entity_poly.type
_entity_poly.pdbx_seq_one_letter_code
_entity_poly.pdbx_strand_id
1 'polypeptide(L)'
;MDHEDEFLNAFFTQVAQLCSDKAKETVEKERESCKQMQMGPWGMLLMHLPQIAVAERSYADLGFLNTKNKGFLRKDNSLKTVYESLKSDLKRLEEMTKGTNSIGTTVANVSSELCQFITARIQLIDFYEKMYNMSVNSKVMKHQELLQHIEGIVNCYLLSCSHLALTAIKTSLTLECEILVQLMKAQVEVQNWRFLPTLMALYGAQTRMSAWERTLQSKESWKLGFSATFLKANQQPALYQWLMKLRSAILAKCSLYFHTTLSQQASPGEMRSIMSKQSIDYYHKIQSFQRKYDILAVLIIFDSRETENSGSGYRHPARGANSFETFPVVVCCPSTFTQKPSVHLDNIHTKIKERHAELLAMDKVICHKSMKDSCTYSFHNTDPTMTLVIVFENGKQKDKETYITSFMLDLSMQIRCNKVYECLKLSK
;
A
#
# COMPACT_ATOMS: atom_id res chain seq x y z
N MET A 1 -2.48 39.58 2.54
CA MET A 1 -3.38 38.43 2.35
C MET A 1 -4.68 38.89 2.96
N ASP A 2 -5.79 38.77 2.24
CA ASP A 2 -7.08 39.26 2.74
C ASP A 2 -7.52 38.40 3.95
N HIS A 3 -8.31 38.95 4.87
CA HIS A 3 -8.73 38.28 6.12
C HIS A 3 -9.33 36.89 5.85
N GLU A 4 -10.15 36.79 4.80
CA GLU A 4 -10.78 35.56 4.35
C GLU A 4 -9.75 34.49 3.91
N ASP A 5 -8.70 34.89 3.20
CA ASP A 5 -7.65 33.98 2.75
C ASP A 5 -6.82 33.46 3.91
N GLU A 6 -6.52 34.31 4.90
CA GLU A 6 -5.81 33.92 6.12
C GLU A 6 -6.64 32.93 6.93
N PHE A 7 -7.94 33.19 7.09
CA PHE A 7 -8.88 32.28 7.74
C PHE A 7 -8.94 30.91 7.04
N LEU A 8 -9.15 30.90 5.71
CA LEU A 8 -9.24 29.64 4.96
C LEU A 8 -7.94 28.85 5.04
N ASN A 9 -6.80 29.52 4.91
CA ASN A 9 -5.50 28.88 5.03
C ASN A 9 -5.31 28.22 6.41
N ALA A 10 -5.69 28.92 7.49
CA ALA A 10 -5.63 28.37 8.84
C ALA A 10 -6.59 27.18 9.01
N PHE A 11 -7.83 27.30 8.51
CA PHE A 11 -8.83 26.23 8.54
C PHE A 11 -8.33 24.98 7.81
N PHE A 12 -7.89 25.10 6.55
CA PHE A 12 -7.44 23.96 5.76
C PHE A 12 -6.11 23.37 6.25
N THR A 13 -5.27 24.17 6.91
CA THR A 13 -4.12 23.63 7.65
C THR A 13 -4.55 22.71 8.78
N GLN A 14 -5.58 23.10 9.55
CA GLN A 14 -6.13 22.26 10.63
C GLN A 14 -6.81 21.00 10.07
N VAL A 15 -7.49 21.10 8.92
CA VAL A 15 -8.06 19.93 8.22
C VAL A 15 -6.96 18.96 7.77
N ALA A 16 -5.89 19.44 7.16
CA ALA A 16 -4.75 18.62 6.75
C ALA A 16 -4.02 17.97 7.94
N GLN A 17 -4.04 18.62 9.10
CA GLN A 17 -3.54 18.10 10.38
C GLN A 17 -4.55 17.16 11.08
N LEU A 18 -5.72 16.93 10.49
CA LEU A 18 -6.81 16.12 11.05
C LEU A 18 -7.29 16.58 12.45
N CYS A 19 -7.17 17.89 12.71
CA CYS A 19 -7.62 18.57 13.92
C CYS A 19 -9.08 19.04 13.76
N SER A 20 -10.01 18.10 13.52
CA SER A 20 -11.39 18.41 13.14
C SER A 20 -12.13 19.27 14.17
N ASP A 21 -11.88 19.08 15.46
CA ASP A 21 -12.58 19.83 16.52
C ASP A 21 -12.11 21.28 16.59
N LYS A 22 -10.79 21.51 16.47
CA LYS A 22 -10.21 22.86 16.37
C LYS A 22 -10.68 23.58 15.10
N ALA A 23 -10.79 22.86 14.00
CA ALA A 23 -11.29 23.40 12.73
C ALA A 23 -12.75 23.88 12.86
N LYS A 24 -13.60 23.09 13.52
CA LYS A 24 -14.99 23.50 13.81
C LYS A 24 -15.06 24.70 14.74
N GLU A 25 -14.30 24.70 15.82
CA GLU A 25 -14.26 25.82 16.77
C GLU A 25 -13.82 27.12 16.08
N THR A 26 -12.84 27.04 15.19
CA THR A 26 -12.37 28.19 14.39
C THR A 26 -13.48 28.72 13.47
N VAL A 27 -14.27 27.85 12.85
CA VAL A 27 -15.42 28.25 12.03
C VAL A 27 -16.52 28.91 12.86
N GLU A 28 -16.86 28.37 14.04
CA GLU A 28 -17.90 28.98 14.88
C GLU A 28 -17.48 30.37 15.39
N LYS A 29 -16.22 30.56 15.78
CA LYS A 29 -15.68 31.88 16.13
C LYS A 29 -15.80 32.87 14.97
N GLU A 30 -15.52 32.45 13.75
CA GLU A 30 -15.64 33.29 12.55
C GLU A 30 -17.10 33.63 12.22
N ARG A 31 -18.04 32.72 12.47
CA ARG A 31 -19.47 33.01 12.34
C ARG A 31 -19.95 34.02 13.39
N GLU A 32 -19.41 33.96 14.59
CA GLU A 32 -19.73 34.91 15.68
C GLU A 32 -19.15 36.31 15.45
N SER A 33 -17.97 36.41 14.84
CA SER A 33 -17.36 37.70 14.47
C SER A 33 -18.07 38.34 13.27
N CYS A 34 -18.53 37.53 12.31
CA CYS A 34 -19.13 37.98 11.04
C CYS A 34 -20.67 37.92 11.02
N LYS A 35 -21.35 38.26 12.13
CA LYS A 35 -22.83 38.17 12.27
C LYS A 35 -23.62 38.88 11.16
N GLN A 36 -23.10 39.99 10.62
CA GLN A 36 -23.74 40.74 9.53
C GLN A 36 -23.55 40.11 8.13
N MET A 37 -22.50 39.28 7.94
CA MET A 37 -22.16 38.63 6.67
C MET A 37 -22.70 37.20 6.56
N GLN A 38 -23.46 36.71 7.55
CA GLN A 38 -24.01 35.35 7.58
C GLN A 38 -24.95 35.04 6.41
N MET A 39 -25.61 36.05 5.85
CA MET A 39 -26.50 35.91 4.68
C MET A 39 -25.79 36.11 3.33
N GLY A 40 -24.48 36.39 3.34
CA GLY A 40 -23.67 36.61 2.13
C GLY A 40 -22.90 35.37 1.66
N PRO A 41 -22.17 35.47 0.52
CA PRO A 41 -21.32 34.41 -0.02
C PRO A 41 -20.41 33.73 1.02
N TRP A 42 -19.80 34.53 1.89
CA TRP A 42 -18.91 34.06 2.95
C TRP A 42 -19.63 33.20 3.99
N GLY A 43 -20.77 33.68 4.50
CA GLY A 43 -21.59 32.95 5.45
C GLY A 43 -22.04 31.59 4.91
N MET A 44 -22.41 31.53 3.63
CA MET A 44 -22.76 30.27 2.97
C MET A 44 -21.58 29.29 2.89
N LEU A 45 -20.36 29.76 2.58
CA LEU A 45 -19.16 28.90 2.60
C LEU A 45 -18.89 28.36 4.00
N LEU A 46 -18.96 29.21 5.03
CA LEU A 46 -18.76 28.82 6.43
C LEU A 46 -19.73 27.72 6.87
N MET A 47 -20.92 27.59 6.26
CA MET A 47 -21.87 26.50 6.55
C MET A 47 -21.33 25.12 6.18
N HIS A 48 -20.50 25.02 5.15
CA HIS A 48 -20.00 23.74 4.62
C HIS A 48 -18.65 23.30 5.22
N LEU A 49 -17.80 24.25 5.65
CA LEU A 49 -16.47 23.95 6.16
C LEU A 49 -16.44 22.91 7.30
N PRO A 50 -17.31 22.96 8.34
CA PRO A 50 -17.31 21.96 9.41
C PRO A 50 -17.52 20.53 8.92
N GLN A 51 -18.35 20.34 7.88
CA GLN A 51 -18.62 19.02 7.31
C GLN A 51 -17.40 18.48 6.55
N ILE A 52 -16.64 19.34 5.86
CA ILE A 52 -15.39 18.96 5.20
C ILE A 52 -14.38 18.43 6.23
N ALA A 53 -14.23 19.13 7.36
CA ALA A 53 -13.31 18.70 8.43
C ALA A 53 -13.68 17.32 9.01
N VAL A 54 -14.98 17.05 9.18
CA VAL A 54 -15.47 15.73 9.64
C VAL A 54 -15.27 14.66 8.58
N ALA A 55 -15.54 14.96 7.32
CA ALA A 55 -15.39 14.02 6.22
C ALA A 55 -13.92 13.60 6.06
N GLU A 56 -12.97 14.54 6.06
CA GLU A 56 -11.53 14.24 5.98
C GLU A 56 -11.02 13.44 7.19
N ARG A 57 -11.52 13.72 8.40
CA ARG A 57 -11.19 12.91 9.57
C ARG A 57 -11.68 11.47 9.42
N SER A 58 -12.95 11.29 9.02
CA SER A 58 -13.54 9.98 8.76
C SER A 58 -12.80 9.24 7.66
N TYR A 59 -12.35 9.94 6.61
CA TYR A 59 -11.55 9.38 5.53
C TYR A 59 -10.21 8.82 6.04
N ALA A 60 -9.47 9.62 6.82
CA ALA A 60 -8.18 9.22 7.38
C ALA A 60 -8.30 8.03 8.35
N ASP A 61 -9.47 7.86 8.97
CA ASP A 61 -9.81 6.73 9.84
C ASP A 61 -10.47 5.55 9.07
N LEU A 62 -10.37 5.53 7.73
CA LEU A 62 -10.91 4.49 6.84
C LEU A 62 -12.43 4.30 6.94
N GLY A 63 -13.16 5.36 7.28
CA GLY A 63 -14.61 5.36 7.46
C GLY A 63 -15.41 4.90 6.24
N PHE A 64 -14.86 5.06 5.03
CA PHE A 64 -15.47 4.63 3.78
C PHE A 64 -15.56 3.10 3.61
N LEU A 65 -14.70 2.32 4.27
CA LEU A 65 -14.75 0.85 4.24
C LEU A 65 -15.56 0.25 5.41
N ASN A 66 -16.05 1.10 6.31
CA ASN A 66 -16.72 0.67 7.52
C ASN A 66 -18.21 0.41 7.26
N THR A 67 -18.61 -0.85 7.10
CA THR A 67 -20.00 -1.26 6.84
C THR A 67 -20.92 -1.17 8.07
N LYS A 68 -20.50 -0.51 9.16
CA LYS A 68 -21.23 -0.44 10.44
C LYS A 68 -22.65 0.15 10.34
N ASN A 69 -23.00 0.82 9.24
CA ASN A 69 -24.30 1.49 9.07
C ASN A 69 -25.32 0.74 8.19
N LYS A 70 -25.07 -0.50 7.74
CA LYS A 70 -26.10 -1.32 7.07
C LYS A 70 -27.06 -1.98 8.09
N GLY A 71 -27.64 -1.17 8.99
CA GLY A 71 -28.84 -1.55 9.71
C GLY A 71 -30.02 -1.50 8.75
N PHE A 72 -30.82 -2.57 8.73
CA PHE A 72 -32.05 -2.70 7.94
C PHE A 72 -32.85 -1.38 8.03
N LEU A 73 -33.12 -0.74 6.88
CA LEU A 73 -33.92 0.50 6.71
C LEU A 73 -33.24 1.88 6.87
N ARG A 74 -31.90 2.01 7.01
CA ARG A 74 -31.24 3.34 6.93
C ARG A 74 -30.71 3.66 5.54
N LYS A 75 -31.07 4.85 5.02
CA LYS A 75 -30.50 5.50 3.82
C LYS A 75 -28.96 5.35 3.83
N ASP A 76 -28.37 4.93 2.70
CA ASP A 76 -26.92 4.76 2.55
C ASP A 76 -26.18 6.06 2.91
N ASN A 77 -25.74 6.18 4.17
CA ASN A 77 -24.93 7.30 4.65
C ASN A 77 -23.45 6.91 4.60
N SER A 78 -23.01 6.49 3.42
CA SER A 78 -21.60 6.17 3.17
C SER A 78 -20.78 7.47 3.16
N LEU A 79 -19.49 7.39 3.51
CA LEU A 79 -18.61 8.56 3.42
C LEU A 79 -18.54 9.11 1.98
N LYS A 80 -18.62 8.23 0.97
CA LYS A 80 -18.72 8.62 -0.44
C LYS A 80 -19.94 9.51 -0.70
N THR A 81 -21.11 9.13 -0.19
CA THR A 81 -22.35 9.91 -0.31
C THR A 81 -22.24 11.28 0.39
N VAL A 82 -21.53 11.36 1.51
CA VAL A 82 -21.24 12.65 2.19
C VAL A 82 -20.41 13.56 1.28
N TYR A 83 -19.35 13.04 0.66
CA TYR A 83 -18.54 13.79 -0.31
C TYR A 83 -19.35 14.20 -1.54
N GLU A 84 -20.21 13.34 -2.08
CA GLU A 84 -21.08 13.65 -3.23
C GLU A 84 -22.07 14.78 -2.90
N SER A 85 -22.66 14.78 -1.70
CA SER A 85 -23.51 15.87 -1.23
C SER A 85 -22.73 17.18 -1.12
N LEU A 86 -21.57 17.16 -0.45
CA LEU A 86 -20.70 18.33 -0.29
C LEU A 86 -20.29 18.92 -1.63
N LYS A 87 -19.91 18.08 -2.60
CA LYS A 87 -19.58 18.51 -3.96
C LYS A 87 -20.76 19.20 -4.64
N SER A 88 -21.96 18.66 -4.49
CA SER A 88 -23.17 19.22 -5.10
C SER A 88 -23.54 20.58 -4.50
N ASP A 89 -23.39 20.73 -3.19
CA ASP A 89 -23.66 21.99 -2.49
C ASP A 89 -22.60 23.06 -2.81
N LEU A 90 -21.32 22.70 -2.84
CA LEU A 90 -20.23 23.61 -3.22
C LEU A 90 -20.34 24.06 -4.68
N LYS A 91 -20.76 23.19 -5.59
CA LYS A 91 -20.99 23.56 -6.99
C LYS A 91 -22.12 24.59 -7.12
N ARG A 92 -23.20 24.40 -6.36
CA ARG A 92 -24.30 25.39 -6.29
C ARG A 92 -23.81 26.72 -5.72
N LEU A 93 -22.99 26.66 -4.68
CA LEU A 93 -22.39 27.85 -4.06
C LEU A 93 -21.49 28.60 -5.04
N GLU A 94 -20.65 27.90 -5.81
CA GLU A 94 -19.84 28.48 -6.88
C GLU A 94 -20.70 29.24 -7.89
N GLU A 95 -21.77 28.61 -8.40
CA GLU A 95 -22.69 29.20 -9.38
C GLU A 95 -23.41 30.45 -8.82
N MET A 96 -23.80 30.44 -7.55
CA MET A 96 -24.52 31.54 -6.90
C MET A 96 -23.64 32.75 -6.55
N THR A 97 -22.33 32.55 -6.39
CA THR A 97 -21.41 33.58 -5.86
C THR A 97 -20.52 34.20 -6.93
N LYS A 98 -20.41 33.54 -8.09
CA LYS A 98 -19.62 34.00 -9.24
C LYS A 98 -20.08 35.39 -9.73
N GLY A 99 -19.14 36.33 -9.80
CA GLY A 99 -19.37 37.66 -10.35
C GLY A 99 -20.12 38.64 -9.43
N THR A 100 -20.21 38.35 -8.13
CA THR A 100 -20.89 39.23 -7.15
C THR A 100 -19.97 40.35 -6.64
N ASN A 101 -19.05 40.06 -5.74
CA ASN A 101 -18.04 40.97 -5.22
C ASN A 101 -16.68 40.23 -5.07
N SER A 102 -15.66 40.89 -4.50
CA SER A 102 -14.35 40.26 -4.27
C SER A 102 -14.49 38.97 -3.43
N ILE A 103 -15.26 39.03 -2.35
CA ILE A 103 -15.53 37.88 -1.46
C ILE A 103 -16.23 36.75 -2.22
N GLY A 104 -17.24 37.06 -3.03
CA GLY A 104 -17.93 36.08 -3.84
C GLY A 104 -17.04 35.45 -4.91
N THR A 105 -16.09 36.21 -5.48
CA THR A 105 -15.05 35.66 -6.36
C THR A 105 -14.15 34.67 -5.61
N THR A 106 -13.70 35.02 -4.40
CA THR A 106 -12.91 34.10 -3.54
C THR A 106 -13.70 32.84 -3.21
N VAL A 107 -14.96 32.97 -2.77
CA VAL A 107 -15.84 31.84 -2.45
C VAL A 107 -16.07 30.95 -3.67
N ALA A 108 -16.31 31.52 -4.84
CA ALA A 108 -16.48 30.76 -6.08
C ALA A 108 -15.21 29.98 -6.45
N ASN A 109 -14.05 30.63 -6.41
CA ASN A 109 -12.76 30.00 -6.72
C ASN A 109 -12.45 28.84 -5.76
N VAL A 110 -12.61 29.08 -4.46
CA VAL A 110 -12.38 28.06 -3.41
C VAL A 110 -13.36 26.90 -3.56
N SER A 111 -14.64 27.18 -3.81
CA SER A 111 -15.67 26.14 -3.99
C SER A 111 -15.39 25.26 -5.22
N SER A 112 -14.94 25.87 -6.32
CA SER A 112 -14.56 25.18 -7.55
C SER A 112 -13.37 24.23 -7.33
N GLU A 113 -12.32 24.72 -6.66
CA GLU A 113 -11.14 23.90 -6.36
C GLU A 113 -11.43 22.81 -5.33
N LEU A 114 -12.27 23.08 -4.32
CA LEU A 114 -12.75 22.05 -3.38
C LEU A 114 -13.56 20.96 -4.10
N CYS A 115 -14.35 21.30 -5.11
CA CYS A 115 -15.03 20.28 -5.92
C CYS A 115 -14.04 19.35 -6.63
N GLN A 116 -12.89 19.85 -7.10
CA GLN A 116 -11.83 19.02 -7.68
C GLN A 116 -11.19 18.12 -6.61
N PHE A 117 -10.82 18.69 -5.46
CA PHE A 117 -10.29 17.95 -4.32
C PHE A 117 -11.22 16.81 -3.87
N ILE A 118 -12.51 17.11 -3.69
CA ILE A 118 -13.52 16.13 -3.30
C ILE A 118 -13.68 15.04 -4.36
N THR A 119 -13.59 15.39 -5.64
CA THR A 119 -13.66 14.39 -6.72
C THR A 119 -12.46 13.44 -6.66
N ALA A 120 -11.24 13.96 -6.41
CA ALA A 120 -10.07 13.13 -6.20
C ALA A 120 -10.23 12.19 -4.99
N ARG A 121 -10.80 12.68 -3.87
CA ARG A 121 -11.12 11.86 -2.70
C ARG A 121 -12.08 10.72 -3.01
N ILE A 122 -13.15 10.99 -3.76
CA ILE A 122 -14.10 9.95 -4.18
C ILE A 122 -13.40 8.89 -5.04
N GLN A 123 -12.55 9.29 -5.99
CA GLN A 123 -11.78 8.33 -6.81
C GLN A 123 -10.80 7.51 -5.98
N LEU A 124 -10.19 8.10 -4.94
CA LEU A 124 -9.33 7.36 -4.02
C LEU A 124 -10.13 6.37 -3.18
N ILE A 125 -11.34 6.71 -2.73
CA ILE A 125 -12.25 5.75 -2.07
C ILE A 125 -12.47 4.54 -3.00
N ASP A 126 -12.82 4.79 -4.26
CA ASP A 126 -13.03 3.74 -5.26
C ASP A 126 -11.76 2.91 -5.51
N PHE A 127 -10.59 3.55 -5.48
CA PHE A 127 -9.30 2.87 -5.58
C PHE A 127 -9.04 1.93 -4.39
N TYR A 128 -9.25 2.38 -3.15
CA TYR A 128 -9.10 1.54 -1.95
C TYR A 128 -10.11 0.39 -1.92
N GLU A 129 -11.37 0.64 -2.29
CA GLU A 129 -12.39 -0.40 -2.42
C GLU A 129 -12.01 -1.43 -3.49
N LYS A 130 -11.49 -0.99 -4.64
CA LYS A 130 -10.97 -1.89 -5.69
C LYS A 130 -9.84 -2.76 -5.16
N MET A 131 -8.87 -2.20 -4.43
CA MET A 131 -7.77 -2.97 -3.83
C MET A 131 -8.28 -4.02 -2.85
N TYR A 132 -9.18 -3.62 -1.94
CA TYR A 132 -9.77 -4.53 -0.96
C TYR A 132 -10.54 -5.66 -1.65
N ASN A 133 -11.46 -5.34 -2.56
CA ASN A 133 -12.28 -6.32 -3.27
C ASN A 133 -11.43 -7.28 -4.10
N MET A 134 -10.36 -6.78 -4.75
CA MET A 134 -9.41 -7.62 -5.46
C MET A 134 -8.72 -8.62 -4.53
N SER A 135 -8.32 -8.20 -3.32
CA SER A 135 -7.66 -9.08 -2.36
C SER A 135 -8.54 -10.19 -1.78
N VAL A 136 -9.84 -9.92 -1.63
CA VAL A 136 -10.83 -10.87 -1.09
C VAL A 136 -11.30 -11.85 -2.18
N ASN A 137 -11.53 -11.35 -3.39
CA ASN A 137 -12.13 -12.14 -4.47
C ASN A 137 -11.09 -12.87 -5.34
N SER A 138 -9.81 -12.46 -5.28
CA SER A 138 -8.73 -13.04 -6.07
C SER A 138 -7.53 -13.38 -5.19
N LYS A 139 -6.92 -14.54 -5.44
CA LYS A 139 -5.63 -14.90 -4.85
C LYS A 139 -4.49 -14.06 -5.43
N VAL A 140 -4.65 -13.60 -6.68
CA VAL A 140 -3.65 -12.84 -7.42
C VAL A 140 -4.03 -11.37 -7.44
N MET A 141 -3.14 -10.53 -6.92
CA MET A 141 -3.25 -9.08 -7.01
C MET A 141 -2.73 -8.60 -8.37
N LYS A 142 -3.52 -7.79 -9.06
CA LYS A 142 -3.14 -7.19 -10.35
C LYS A 142 -2.48 -5.83 -10.14
N HIS A 143 -1.26 -5.84 -9.61
CA HIS A 143 -0.55 -4.61 -9.24
C HIS A 143 -0.34 -3.63 -10.40
N GLN A 144 -0.15 -4.12 -11.63
CA GLN A 144 -0.01 -3.25 -12.81
C GLN A 144 -1.29 -2.45 -13.11
N GLU A 145 -2.46 -3.08 -13.01
CA GLU A 145 -3.75 -2.40 -13.19
C GLU A 145 -4.00 -1.37 -12.08
N LEU A 146 -3.59 -1.68 -10.84
CA LEU A 146 -3.68 -0.75 -9.71
C LEU A 146 -2.75 0.45 -9.90
N LEU A 147 -1.52 0.22 -10.35
CA LEU A 147 -0.55 1.26 -10.65
C LEU A 147 -1.09 2.25 -11.70
N GLN A 148 -1.58 1.73 -12.83
CA GLN A 148 -2.17 2.56 -13.88
C GLN A 148 -3.36 3.38 -13.37
N HIS A 149 -4.18 2.81 -12.50
CA HIS A 149 -5.33 3.50 -11.93
C HIS A 149 -4.89 4.70 -11.06
N ILE A 150 -3.95 4.50 -10.12
CA ILE A 150 -3.50 5.60 -9.25
C ILE A 150 -2.69 6.66 -10.02
N GLU A 151 -1.92 6.28 -11.03
CA GLU A 151 -1.25 7.23 -11.93
C GLU A 151 -2.25 8.07 -12.72
N GLY A 152 -3.37 7.46 -13.14
CA GLY A 152 -4.49 8.18 -13.75
C GLY A 152 -5.06 9.26 -12.83
N ILE A 153 -5.33 8.93 -11.56
CA ILE A 153 -5.82 9.90 -10.55
C ILE A 153 -4.80 11.03 -10.38
N VAL A 154 -3.51 10.72 -10.22
CA VAL A 154 -2.46 11.74 -10.08
C VAL A 154 -2.44 12.69 -11.28
N ASN A 155 -2.45 12.14 -12.50
CA ASN A 155 -2.39 12.95 -13.72
C ASN A 155 -3.62 13.88 -13.87
N CYS A 156 -4.81 13.44 -13.43
CA CYS A 156 -6.01 14.26 -13.47
C CYS A 156 -5.98 15.46 -12.51
N TYR A 157 -5.30 15.34 -11.36
CA TYR A 157 -5.37 16.34 -10.28
C TYR A 157 -4.01 16.98 -9.92
N LEU A 158 -2.94 16.68 -10.66
CA LEU A 158 -1.59 17.21 -10.40
C LEU A 158 -1.57 18.75 -10.33
N LEU A 159 -2.32 19.40 -11.22
CA LEU A 159 -2.40 20.86 -11.33
C LEU A 159 -3.64 21.45 -10.63
N SER A 160 -4.46 20.63 -9.98
CA SER A 160 -5.62 21.09 -9.23
C SER A 160 -5.24 21.87 -7.99
N CYS A 161 -6.17 22.69 -7.49
CA CYS A 161 -6.00 23.52 -6.29
C CYS A 161 -4.82 24.51 -6.41
N SER A 162 -5.04 25.62 -7.12
CA SER A 162 -4.07 26.73 -7.26
C SER A 162 -4.21 27.79 -6.18
N HIS A 163 -5.34 27.83 -5.49
CA HIS A 163 -5.61 28.80 -4.44
C HIS A 163 -4.72 28.54 -3.22
N LEU A 164 -4.02 29.59 -2.76
CA LEU A 164 -3.03 29.48 -1.69
C LEU A 164 -3.60 28.87 -0.40
N ALA A 165 -4.84 29.23 -0.05
CA ALA A 165 -5.52 28.69 1.13
C ALA A 165 -5.75 27.17 1.10
N LEU A 166 -5.74 26.53 -0.08
CA LEU A 166 -5.94 25.08 -0.23
C LEU A 166 -4.63 24.28 -0.27
N THR A 167 -3.47 24.96 -0.19
CA THR A 167 -2.14 24.33 -0.31
C THR A 167 -1.94 23.19 0.69
N ALA A 168 -2.43 23.33 1.92
CA ALA A 168 -2.24 22.31 2.95
C ALA A 168 -2.98 21.00 2.62
N ILE A 169 -4.26 21.07 2.24
CA ILE A 169 -5.05 19.90 1.86
C ILE A 169 -4.56 19.30 0.53
N LYS A 170 -4.15 20.13 -0.43
CA LYS A 170 -3.52 19.69 -1.67
C LYS A 170 -2.26 18.88 -1.37
N THR A 171 -1.39 19.41 -0.51
CA THR A 171 -0.15 18.74 -0.11
C THR A 171 -0.44 17.37 0.50
N SER A 172 -1.44 17.27 1.38
CA SER A 172 -1.83 15.97 1.96
C SER A 172 -2.33 14.99 0.91
N LEU A 173 -3.17 15.44 -0.03
CA LEU A 173 -3.67 14.61 -1.15
C LEU A 173 -2.51 14.14 -2.05
N THR A 174 -1.60 15.03 -2.42
CA THR A 174 -0.44 14.72 -3.25
C THR A 174 0.44 13.68 -2.57
N LEU A 175 0.77 13.87 -1.29
CA LEU A 175 1.59 12.92 -0.55
C LEU A 175 0.96 11.54 -0.51
N GLU A 176 -0.35 11.45 -0.23
CA GLU A 176 -1.07 10.18 -0.25
C GLU A 176 -0.98 9.48 -1.62
N CYS A 177 -1.35 10.18 -2.69
CA CYS A 177 -1.33 9.62 -4.03
C CYS A 177 0.07 9.18 -4.45
N GLU A 178 1.09 10.00 -4.18
CA GLU A 178 2.46 9.66 -4.52
C GLU A 178 2.97 8.46 -3.69
N ILE A 179 2.61 8.34 -2.41
CA ILE A 179 2.93 7.15 -1.61
C ILE A 179 2.31 5.91 -2.25
N LEU A 180 1.03 5.95 -2.62
CA LEU A 180 0.36 4.84 -3.29
C LEU A 180 1.03 4.46 -4.62
N VAL A 181 1.39 5.45 -5.45
CA VAL A 181 2.14 5.23 -6.70
C VAL A 181 3.45 4.49 -6.41
N GLN A 182 4.24 4.96 -5.43
CA GLN A 182 5.53 4.36 -5.11
C GLN A 182 5.38 2.94 -4.54
N LEU A 183 4.36 2.68 -3.71
CA LEU A 183 4.11 1.33 -3.18
C LEU A 183 3.63 0.36 -4.26
N MET A 184 2.76 0.81 -5.19
CA MET A 184 2.33 -0.02 -6.33
C MET A 184 3.48 -0.28 -7.30
N LYS A 185 4.33 0.73 -7.57
CA LYS A 185 5.58 0.55 -8.33
C LYS A 185 6.47 -0.50 -7.67
N ALA A 186 6.71 -0.40 -6.36
CA ALA A 186 7.52 -1.38 -5.65
C ALA A 186 6.96 -2.81 -5.78
N GLN A 187 5.64 -2.99 -5.72
CA GLN A 187 5.00 -4.30 -5.95
C GLN A 187 5.20 -4.82 -7.38
N VAL A 188 5.07 -3.95 -8.39
CA VAL A 188 5.31 -4.32 -9.80
C VAL A 188 6.76 -4.68 -10.06
N GLU A 189 7.70 -3.93 -9.48
CA GLU A 189 9.13 -4.19 -9.71
C GLU A 189 9.62 -5.44 -8.96
N VAL A 190 9.12 -5.69 -7.74
CA VAL A 190 9.55 -6.85 -6.93
C VAL A 190 9.06 -8.17 -7.50
N GLN A 191 7.83 -8.24 -8.04
CA GLN A 191 7.32 -9.45 -8.72
C GLN A 191 8.10 -9.75 -10.00
N ASN A 192 8.70 -8.72 -10.63
CA ASN A 192 9.54 -8.87 -11.82
C ASN A 192 11.05 -9.01 -11.47
N TRP A 193 11.36 -9.26 -10.19
CA TRP A 193 12.72 -9.45 -9.69
C TRP A 193 13.70 -8.31 -10.01
N ARG A 194 13.22 -7.05 -10.01
CA ARG A 194 14.05 -5.88 -10.30
C ARG A 194 14.50 -5.16 -9.03
N PHE A 195 15.74 -5.42 -8.61
CA PHE A 195 16.28 -4.96 -7.33
C PHE A 195 16.27 -3.43 -7.15
N LEU A 196 17.02 -2.71 -8.00
CA LEU A 196 17.20 -1.26 -7.83
C LEU A 196 15.88 -0.48 -7.98
N PRO A 197 15.03 -0.73 -9.00
CA PRO A 197 13.73 -0.07 -9.11
C PRO A 197 12.85 -0.30 -7.87
N THR A 198 12.82 -1.53 -7.34
CA THR A 198 12.07 -1.85 -6.11
C THR A 198 12.57 -1.01 -4.92
N LEU A 199 13.89 -0.95 -4.72
CA LEU A 199 14.48 -0.17 -3.62
C LEU A 199 14.23 1.33 -3.76
N MET A 200 14.36 1.88 -4.96
CA MET A 200 14.11 3.30 -5.22
C MET A 200 12.65 3.66 -4.96
N ALA A 201 11.71 2.81 -5.39
CA ALA A 201 10.29 3.00 -5.14
C ALA A 201 9.98 2.93 -3.63
N LEU A 202 10.53 1.95 -2.91
CA LEU A 202 10.41 1.89 -1.46
C LEU A 202 11.00 3.14 -0.80
N TYR A 203 12.19 3.59 -1.16
CA TYR A 203 12.78 4.81 -0.59
C TYR A 203 11.91 6.05 -0.87
N GLY A 204 11.38 6.15 -2.10
CA GLY A 204 10.45 7.21 -2.50
C GLY A 204 9.17 7.24 -1.67
N ALA A 205 8.61 6.07 -1.34
CA ALA A 205 7.46 5.95 -0.44
C ALA A 205 7.80 6.40 0.99
N GLN A 206 8.94 5.96 1.54
CA GLN A 206 9.37 6.35 2.90
C GLN A 206 9.53 7.84 3.05
N THR A 207 10.19 8.47 2.09
CA THR A 207 10.49 9.91 2.13
C THR A 207 9.19 10.72 2.20
N ARG A 208 8.17 10.32 1.43
CA ARG A 208 6.85 10.95 1.41
C ARG A 208 6.03 10.64 2.65
N MET A 209 6.07 9.40 3.15
CA MET A 209 5.45 9.04 4.42
C MET A 209 5.99 9.89 5.56
N SER A 210 7.32 10.03 5.67
CA SER A 210 7.95 10.90 6.67
C SER A 210 7.64 12.38 6.46
N ALA A 211 7.36 12.82 5.22
CA ALA A 211 6.84 14.16 4.97
C ALA A 211 5.41 14.34 5.46
N TRP A 212 4.54 13.37 5.19
CA TRP A 212 3.14 13.38 5.63
C TRP A 212 3.03 13.28 7.15
N GLU A 213 3.82 12.43 7.80
CA GLU A 213 3.84 12.31 9.25
C GLU A 213 4.13 13.65 9.95
N ARG A 214 5.07 14.44 9.39
CA ARG A 214 5.38 15.77 9.91
C ARG A 214 4.22 16.75 9.79
N THR A 215 3.33 16.59 8.82
CA THR A 215 2.11 17.42 8.73
C THR A 215 1.02 16.94 9.67
N LEU A 216 1.02 15.67 10.09
CA LEU A 216 0.05 15.12 11.04
C LEU A 216 0.40 15.43 12.50
N GLN A 217 1.68 15.69 12.80
CA GLN A 217 2.14 16.04 14.14
C GLN A 217 1.73 17.48 14.50
N SER A 218 0.56 17.63 15.14
CA SER A 218 0.22 18.85 15.87
C SER A 218 1.22 19.07 17.02
N LYS A 219 1.95 20.19 16.99
CA LYS A 219 2.88 20.59 18.08
C LYS A 219 2.15 20.85 19.42
N GLU A 220 0.83 21.02 19.41
CA GLU A 220 0.04 21.38 20.59
C GLU A 220 -0.38 20.17 21.42
N SER A 221 -0.52 18.99 20.80
CA SER A 221 -0.93 17.75 21.48
C SER A 221 0.08 17.24 22.53
N TRP A 222 1.26 17.84 22.60
CA TRP A 222 2.35 17.45 23.50
C TRP A 222 2.38 18.27 24.80
N LYS A 223 1.59 19.35 24.91
CA LYS A 223 1.68 20.28 26.05
C LYS A 223 0.79 19.98 27.26
N LEU A 224 -0.08 18.97 27.21
CA LEU A 224 -0.94 18.61 28.34
C LEU A 224 -0.90 17.10 28.62
N GLY A 225 0.02 16.67 29.49
CA GLY A 225 -0.03 15.33 30.06
C GLY A 225 1.27 14.82 30.65
N PHE A 226 1.72 15.40 31.76
CA PHE A 226 2.79 14.86 32.61
C PHE A 226 2.43 13.52 33.32
N SER A 227 1.44 12.76 32.81
CA SER A 227 1.00 11.46 33.36
C SER A 227 0.65 10.39 32.31
N ALA A 228 0.87 10.62 31.00
CA ALA A 228 0.37 9.76 29.92
C ALA A 228 1.30 8.58 29.52
N THR A 229 2.04 7.98 30.45
CA THR A 229 3.03 6.94 30.13
C THR A 229 2.48 5.52 29.98
N PHE A 230 1.16 5.28 30.09
CA PHE A 230 0.60 3.92 30.06
C PHE A 230 -0.53 3.64 29.04
N LEU A 231 -0.98 4.64 28.27
CA LEU A 231 -1.98 4.45 27.20
C LEU A 231 -1.61 5.25 25.94
N LYS A 232 -0.45 4.96 25.33
CA LYS A 232 -0.16 5.43 23.97
C LYS A 232 -0.93 4.56 22.97
N ALA A 233 -2.25 4.78 22.86
CA ALA A 233 -2.96 4.41 21.65
C ALA A 233 -2.28 5.13 20.48
N ASN A 234 -1.92 4.38 19.46
CA ASN A 234 -1.13 4.84 18.32
C ASN A 234 -1.80 6.08 17.69
N GLN A 235 -1.22 7.28 17.90
CA GLN A 235 -1.85 8.58 17.59
C GLN A 235 -2.00 8.86 16.08
N GLN A 236 -1.46 8.00 15.22
CA GLN A 236 -1.51 8.17 13.77
C GLN A 236 -2.85 7.70 13.19
N PRO A 237 -3.36 8.32 12.11
CA PRO A 237 -4.60 7.91 11.45
C PRO A 237 -4.54 6.48 10.90
N ALA A 238 -5.68 5.79 10.87
CA ALA A 238 -5.74 4.39 10.45
C ALA A 238 -5.19 4.17 9.03
N LEU A 239 -5.46 5.09 8.11
CA LEU A 239 -4.95 5.03 6.74
C LEU A 239 -3.42 5.09 6.69
N TYR A 240 -2.81 6.02 7.45
CA TYR A 240 -1.34 6.14 7.50
C TYR A 240 -0.70 4.86 8.07
N GLN A 241 -1.28 4.31 9.14
CA GLN A 241 -0.82 3.06 9.73
C GLN A 241 -0.93 1.89 8.74
N TRP A 242 -2.00 1.83 7.96
CA TRP A 242 -2.18 0.83 6.93
C TRP A 242 -1.11 0.94 5.82
N LEU A 243 -0.84 2.16 5.34
CA LEU A 243 0.22 2.40 4.35
C LEU A 243 1.59 1.95 4.88
N MET A 244 1.91 2.25 6.15
CA MET A 244 3.13 1.77 6.81
C MET A 244 3.21 0.25 6.89
N LYS A 245 2.09 -0.42 7.16
CA LYS A 245 1.99 -1.88 7.15
C LYS A 245 2.22 -2.46 5.76
N LEU A 246 1.61 -1.89 4.72
CA LEU A 246 1.82 -2.30 3.33
C LEU A 246 3.28 -2.14 2.91
N ARG A 247 3.87 -0.99 3.20
CA ARG A 247 5.30 -0.75 2.96
C ARG A 247 6.18 -1.81 3.61
N SER A 248 5.93 -2.11 4.89
CA SER A 248 6.72 -3.07 5.67
C SER A 248 6.61 -4.49 5.09
N ALA A 249 5.42 -4.87 4.61
CA ALA A 249 5.21 -6.16 3.97
C ALA A 249 5.93 -6.27 2.61
N ILE A 250 5.90 -5.22 1.79
CA ILE A 250 6.66 -5.16 0.53
C ILE A 250 8.17 -5.24 0.80
N LEU A 251 8.64 -4.55 1.84
CA LEU A 251 10.06 -4.58 2.22
C LEU A 251 10.50 -5.98 2.70
N ALA A 252 9.67 -6.68 3.47
CA ALA A 252 9.95 -8.07 3.88
C ALA A 252 10.02 -9.01 2.66
N LYS A 253 9.10 -8.86 1.69
CA LYS A 253 9.15 -9.59 0.41
C LYS A 253 10.42 -9.28 -0.39
N CYS A 254 10.75 -7.99 -0.54
CA CYS A 254 11.98 -7.54 -1.20
C CYS A 254 13.22 -8.16 -0.54
N SER A 255 13.27 -8.16 0.78
CA SER A 255 14.39 -8.71 1.53
C SER A 255 14.56 -10.22 1.36
N LEU A 256 13.45 -10.95 1.21
CA LEU A 256 13.48 -12.37 0.85
C LEU A 256 14.01 -12.57 -0.58
N TYR A 257 13.40 -11.94 -1.58
CA TYR A 257 13.74 -12.14 -2.99
C TYR A 257 15.14 -11.67 -3.37
N PHE A 258 15.70 -10.72 -2.60
CA PHE A 258 17.05 -10.23 -2.79
C PHE A 258 17.99 -10.63 -1.64
N HIS A 259 17.62 -11.62 -0.83
CA HIS A 259 18.42 -12.05 0.33
C HIS A 259 19.87 -12.37 -0.08
N THR A 260 20.05 -13.11 -1.18
CA THR A 260 21.38 -13.47 -1.69
C THR A 260 22.21 -12.23 -1.98
N THR A 261 21.68 -11.27 -2.75
CA THR A 261 22.35 -10.02 -3.08
C THR A 261 22.65 -9.18 -1.83
N LEU A 262 21.69 -9.07 -0.92
CA LEU A 262 21.87 -8.34 0.34
C LEU A 262 22.99 -8.97 1.19
N SER A 263 23.00 -10.30 1.31
CA SER A 263 24.02 -11.02 2.10
C SER A 263 25.44 -10.93 1.50
N GLN A 264 25.55 -10.70 0.20
CA GLN A 264 26.85 -10.49 -0.47
C GLN A 264 27.37 -9.06 -0.32
N GLN A 265 26.47 -8.10 -0.11
CA GLN A 265 26.79 -6.66 -0.05
C GLN A 265 26.80 -6.10 1.37
N ALA A 266 26.34 -6.87 2.37
CA ALA A 266 26.29 -6.48 3.76
C ALA A 266 27.14 -7.43 4.62
N SER A 267 27.77 -6.90 5.66
CA SER A 267 28.41 -7.72 6.70
C SER A 267 27.37 -8.56 7.45
N PRO A 268 27.77 -9.67 8.11
CA PRO A 268 26.84 -10.46 8.92
C PRO A 268 26.16 -9.69 10.06
N GLY A 269 26.81 -8.62 10.57
CA GLY A 269 26.21 -7.71 11.56
C GLY A 269 25.12 -6.84 10.95
N GLU A 270 25.41 -6.23 9.80
CA GLU A 270 24.43 -5.42 9.06
C GLU A 270 23.25 -6.25 8.61
N MET A 271 23.48 -7.45 8.06
CA MET A 271 22.41 -8.33 7.61
C MET A 271 21.45 -8.68 8.76
N ARG A 272 21.99 -9.00 9.95
CA ARG A 272 21.17 -9.21 11.15
C ARG A 272 20.38 -7.96 11.54
N SER A 273 21.00 -6.78 11.47
CA SER A 273 20.31 -5.52 11.75
C SER A 273 19.23 -5.18 10.72
N ILE A 274 19.41 -5.52 9.45
CA ILE A 274 18.41 -5.30 8.40
C ILE A 274 17.23 -6.23 8.65
N MET A 275 17.49 -7.52 8.91
CA MET A 275 16.42 -8.50 9.15
C MET A 275 15.66 -8.20 10.45
N SER A 276 16.33 -7.75 11.52
CA SER A 276 15.68 -7.45 12.80
C SER A 276 14.70 -6.26 12.75
N LYS A 277 14.84 -5.38 11.74
CA LYS A 277 13.95 -4.23 11.53
C LYS A 277 12.71 -4.58 10.70
N GLN A 278 12.65 -5.78 10.15
CA GLN A 278 11.50 -6.22 9.35
C GLN A 278 10.35 -6.64 10.24
N SER A 279 9.13 -6.47 9.72
CA SER A 279 7.93 -7.00 10.39
C SER A 279 7.95 -8.53 10.46
N ILE A 280 8.51 -9.19 9.44
CA ILE A 280 8.68 -10.65 9.36
C ILE A 280 9.98 -10.96 8.62
N ASP A 281 10.82 -11.82 9.20
CA ASP A 281 11.97 -12.43 8.52
C ASP A 281 11.54 -13.74 7.85
N TYR A 282 11.17 -13.66 6.56
CA TYR A 282 10.76 -14.84 5.79
C TYR A 282 11.90 -15.82 5.54
N TYR A 283 13.15 -15.34 5.44
CA TYR A 283 14.29 -16.21 5.19
C TYR A 283 14.56 -17.10 6.41
N HIS A 284 14.57 -16.51 7.61
CA HIS A 284 14.66 -17.27 8.86
C HIS A 284 13.48 -18.23 9.04
N LYS A 285 12.26 -17.81 8.65
CA LYS A 285 11.07 -18.69 8.68
C LYS A 285 11.25 -19.91 7.78
N ILE A 286 11.78 -19.74 6.57
CA ILE A 286 12.11 -20.83 5.64
C ILE A 286 13.19 -21.75 6.23
N GLN A 287 14.28 -21.17 6.78
CA GLN A 287 15.34 -21.95 7.41
C GLN A 287 14.83 -22.79 8.60
N SER A 288 14.00 -22.18 9.44
CA SER A 288 13.40 -22.85 10.61
C SER A 288 12.50 -24.01 10.17
N PHE A 289 11.68 -23.79 9.15
CA PHE A 289 10.83 -24.83 8.56
C PHE A 289 11.67 -25.98 7.98
N GLN A 290 12.70 -25.65 7.21
CA GLN A 290 13.59 -26.63 6.57
C GLN A 290 14.23 -27.56 7.61
N ARG A 291 14.78 -27.01 8.70
CA ARG A 291 15.39 -27.80 9.78
C ARG A 291 14.35 -28.60 10.57
N LYS A 292 13.22 -27.99 10.92
CA LYS A 292 12.19 -28.61 11.77
C LYS A 292 11.59 -29.87 11.13
N TYR A 293 11.37 -29.84 9.81
CA TYR A 293 10.73 -30.94 9.10
C TYR A 293 11.71 -31.79 8.29
N ASP A 294 13.02 -31.59 8.45
CA ASP A 294 14.07 -32.33 7.74
C ASP A 294 13.82 -32.33 6.22
N ILE A 295 13.68 -31.12 5.67
CA ILE A 295 13.45 -30.86 4.25
C ILE A 295 14.81 -30.76 3.56
N LEU A 296 14.95 -31.35 2.37
CA LEU A 296 16.21 -31.33 1.63
C LEU A 296 16.54 -29.91 1.15
N ALA A 297 15.58 -29.23 0.54
CA ALA A 297 15.72 -27.84 0.14
C ALA A 297 14.38 -27.10 0.00
N VAL A 298 14.43 -25.79 0.21
CA VAL A 298 13.37 -24.84 -0.17
C VAL A 298 13.97 -23.84 -1.15
N LEU A 299 13.35 -23.69 -2.31
CA LEU A 299 13.78 -22.79 -3.38
C LEU A 299 12.68 -21.83 -3.77
N ILE A 300 13.06 -20.63 -4.23
CA ILE A 300 12.18 -19.75 -5.00
C ILE A 300 12.83 -19.59 -6.37
N ILE A 301 12.05 -19.81 -7.42
CA ILE A 301 12.52 -19.77 -8.80
C ILE A 301 11.73 -18.71 -9.53
N PHE A 302 12.45 -17.85 -10.24
CA PHE A 302 11.86 -16.81 -11.07
C PHE A 302 11.69 -17.34 -12.50
N ASP A 303 10.55 -17.08 -13.11
CA ASP A 303 10.26 -17.41 -14.50
C ASP A 303 10.46 -16.17 -15.38
N SER A 304 11.56 -16.15 -16.14
CA SER A 304 11.93 -15.02 -16.98
C SER A 304 11.53 -15.17 -18.44
N ARG A 305 10.58 -16.05 -18.78
CA ARG A 305 10.17 -16.27 -20.18
C ARG A 305 9.51 -15.05 -20.81
N GLU A 306 8.71 -14.33 -20.04
CA GLU A 306 7.93 -13.18 -20.49
C GLU A 306 8.50 -11.85 -19.99
N THR A 307 9.58 -11.89 -19.20
CA THR A 307 10.14 -10.73 -18.52
C THR A 307 11.66 -10.71 -18.64
N GLU A 308 12.23 -9.51 -18.87
CA GLU A 308 13.66 -9.36 -18.97
C GLU A 308 14.34 -9.67 -17.63
N ASN A 309 15.19 -10.71 -17.60
CA ASN A 309 15.95 -11.09 -16.42
C ASN A 309 17.06 -10.06 -16.14
N SER A 310 16.77 -9.06 -15.30
CA SER A 310 17.77 -8.06 -14.91
C SER A 310 18.83 -8.60 -13.93
N GLY A 311 18.65 -9.84 -13.45
CA GLY A 311 19.47 -10.47 -12.41
C GLY A 311 19.13 -9.98 -11.01
N SER A 312 19.83 -10.54 -10.02
CA SER A 312 19.54 -10.32 -8.59
C SER A 312 19.98 -8.96 -8.04
N GLY A 313 20.65 -8.12 -8.83
CA GLY A 313 21.33 -6.90 -8.36
C GLY A 313 21.38 -5.77 -9.38
N TYR A 314 22.25 -4.78 -9.16
CA TYR A 314 22.45 -3.70 -10.12
C TYR A 314 23.23 -4.17 -11.34
N ARG A 315 22.71 -3.86 -12.53
CA ARG A 315 23.40 -4.06 -13.80
C ARG A 315 23.60 -2.71 -14.48
N HIS A 316 24.84 -2.42 -14.86
CA HIS A 316 25.14 -1.22 -15.62
C HIS A 316 24.52 -1.34 -17.03
N PRO A 317 23.80 -0.32 -17.55
CA PRO A 317 23.12 -0.37 -18.85
C PRO A 317 24.03 -0.72 -20.03
N ALA A 318 25.33 -0.40 -19.95
CA ALA A 318 26.31 -0.72 -20.98
C ALA A 318 26.76 -2.20 -21.03
N ARG A 319 26.38 -3.05 -20.06
CA ARG A 319 26.65 -4.49 -20.13
C ARG A 319 25.58 -5.18 -20.98
N GLY A 320 25.86 -5.38 -22.27
CA GLY A 320 24.98 -6.02 -23.26
C GLY A 320 24.40 -7.37 -22.83
N ALA A 321 23.35 -7.87 -23.51
CA ALA A 321 22.59 -9.06 -23.10
C ALA A 321 23.47 -10.32 -23.04
N ASN A 322 23.64 -10.89 -21.84
CA ASN A 322 24.20 -12.24 -21.71
C ASN A 322 23.05 -13.24 -21.88
N SER A 323 23.31 -14.47 -22.32
CA SER A 323 22.30 -15.54 -22.33
C SER A 323 21.73 -15.70 -20.93
N PHE A 324 20.49 -15.27 -20.72
CA PHE A 324 19.86 -15.32 -19.41
C PHE A 324 19.36 -16.73 -19.13
N GLU A 325 19.65 -17.23 -17.92
CA GLU A 325 18.96 -18.41 -17.41
C GLU A 325 17.46 -18.09 -17.35
N THR A 326 16.63 -18.98 -17.91
CA THR A 326 15.17 -18.80 -17.99
C THR A 326 14.49 -19.01 -16.63
N PHE A 327 15.13 -19.77 -15.74
CA PHE A 327 14.60 -20.15 -14.43
C PHE A 327 15.64 -19.92 -13.32
N PRO A 328 16.13 -18.68 -13.11
CA PRO A 328 17.13 -18.44 -12.09
C PRO A 328 16.58 -18.72 -10.69
N VAL A 329 17.45 -19.28 -9.84
CA VAL A 329 17.15 -19.51 -8.42
C VAL A 329 17.30 -18.20 -7.65
N VAL A 330 16.17 -17.68 -7.16
CA VAL A 330 16.07 -16.44 -6.38
C VAL A 330 16.52 -16.65 -4.94
N VAL A 331 15.99 -17.69 -4.32
CA VAL A 331 16.31 -18.10 -2.94
C VAL A 331 16.60 -19.59 -2.92
N CYS A 332 17.61 -20.00 -2.16
CA CYS A 332 17.91 -21.40 -1.91
C CYS A 332 18.28 -21.62 -0.43
N CYS A 333 17.60 -22.57 0.20
CA CYS A 333 17.86 -22.96 1.58
C CYS A 333 17.87 -24.50 1.69
N PRO A 334 19.03 -25.14 2.01
CA PRO A 334 20.34 -24.52 2.26
C PRO A 334 20.99 -23.99 0.98
N SER A 335 21.84 -22.96 1.09
CA SER A 335 22.53 -22.34 -0.06
C SER A 335 23.49 -23.28 -0.80
N THR A 336 23.86 -24.40 -0.18
CA THR A 336 24.73 -25.42 -0.77
C THR A 336 24.00 -26.35 -1.74
N PHE A 337 22.66 -26.39 -1.74
CA PHE A 337 21.88 -27.31 -2.56
C PHE A 337 22.09 -27.09 -4.07
N THR A 338 22.31 -25.85 -4.50
CA THR A 338 22.52 -25.48 -5.93
C THR A 338 23.98 -25.47 -6.37
N GLN A 339 24.94 -25.77 -5.48
CA GLN A 339 26.38 -25.70 -5.80
C GLN A 339 26.88 -26.85 -6.69
N LYS A 340 26.05 -27.88 -6.92
CA LYS A 340 26.35 -28.97 -7.85
C LYS A 340 25.29 -28.99 -8.96
N PRO A 341 25.66 -29.16 -10.24
CA PRO A 341 24.70 -29.46 -11.31
C PRO A 341 23.91 -30.67 -10.86
N SER A 342 22.61 -30.48 -10.60
CA SER A 342 21.78 -31.50 -9.98
C SER A 342 20.57 -31.78 -10.85
N VAL A 343 20.27 -33.07 -11.01
CA VAL A 343 19.05 -33.56 -11.67
C VAL A 343 17.78 -32.91 -11.09
N HIS A 344 17.86 -32.44 -9.84
CA HIS A 344 16.80 -31.66 -9.18
C HIS A 344 16.40 -30.40 -9.96
N LEU A 345 17.36 -29.57 -10.43
CA LEU A 345 17.02 -28.33 -11.12
C LEU A 345 16.37 -28.61 -12.48
N ASP A 346 16.87 -29.59 -13.24
CA ASP A 346 16.29 -29.98 -14.52
C ASP A 346 14.84 -30.48 -14.36
N ASN A 347 14.59 -31.32 -13.35
CA ASN A 347 13.25 -31.78 -13.02
C ASN A 347 12.33 -30.62 -12.65
N ILE A 348 12.82 -29.69 -11.81
CA ILE A 348 12.06 -28.53 -11.38
C ILE A 348 11.70 -27.66 -12.58
N HIS A 349 12.66 -27.30 -13.43
CA HIS A 349 12.43 -26.48 -14.62
C HIS A 349 11.44 -27.15 -15.58
N THR A 350 11.57 -28.46 -15.78
CA THR A 350 10.66 -29.24 -16.62
C THR A 350 9.24 -29.19 -16.06
N LYS A 351 9.07 -29.38 -14.75
CA LYS A 351 7.73 -29.38 -14.12
C LYS A 351 7.09 -28.00 -14.07
N ILE A 352 7.87 -26.93 -13.89
CA ILE A 352 7.36 -25.55 -13.98
C ILE A 352 6.77 -25.30 -15.38
N LYS A 353 7.46 -25.74 -16.44
CA LYS A 353 6.97 -25.61 -17.83
C LYS A 353 5.70 -26.44 -18.06
N GLU A 354 5.72 -27.72 -17.68
CA GLU A 354 4.59 -28.64 -17.90
C GLU A 354 3.32 -28.24 -17.15
N ARG A 355 3.46 -27.69 -15.93
CA ARG A 355 2.34 -27.38 -15.03
C ARG A 355 2.06 -25.89 -14.92
N HIS A 356 2.50 -25.10 -15.90
CA HIS A 356 2.45 -23.65 -15.87
C HIS A 356 1.03 -23.09 -15.62
N ALA A 357 0.02 -23.57 -16.33
CA ALA A 357 -1.36 -23.11 -16.18
C ALA A 357 -1.93 -23.38 -14.77
N GLU A 358 -1.61 -24.53 -14.18
CA GLU A 358 -2.05 -24.86 -12.81
C GLU A 358 -1.32 -24.03 -11.75
N LEU A 359 -0.03 -23.73 -11.99
CA LEU A 359 0.74 -22.83 -11.13
C LEU A 359 0.19 -21.41 -11.15
N LEU A 360 -0.24 -20.91 -12.32
CA LEU A 360 -0.88 -19.60 -12.46
C LEU A 360 -2.25 -19.52 -11.78
N ALA A 361 -3.01 -20.63 -11.73
CA ALA A 361 -4.28 -20.67 -11.00
C ALA A 361 -4.10 -20.52 -9.48
N MET A 362 -2.93 -20.90 -8.94
CA MET A 362 -2.58 -20.80 -7.51
C MET A 362 -3.61 -21.46 -6.58
N ASP A 363 -4.29 -22.52 -7.05
CA ASP A 363 -5.38 -23.12 -6.30
C ASP A 363 -4.95 -24.13 -5.25
N LYS A 364 -3.91 -24.89 -5.56
CA LYS A 364 -3.40 -25.97 -4.73
C LYS A 364 -1.89 -26.04 -4.84
N VAL A 365 -1.29 -26.80 -3.93
CA VAL A 365 0.11 -27.23 -4.05
C VAL A 365 0.16 -28.38 -5.04
N ILE A 366 1.08 -28.31 -6.01
CA ILE A 366 1.30 -29.35 -7.00
C ILE A 366 2.44 -30.23 -6.51
N CYS A 367 2.23 -31.54 -6.41
CA CYS A 367 3.26 -32.48 -5.96
C CYS A 367 3.70 -33.39 -7.11
N HIS A 368 5.02 -33.58 -7.25
CA HIS A 368 5.62 -34.49 -8.22
C HIS A 368 6.60 -35.42 -7.52
N LYS A 369 6.37 -36.73 -7.61
CA LYS A 369 7.26 -37.77 -7.08
C LYS A 369 8.18 -38.25 -8.21
N SER A 370 9.49 -38.04 -8.09
CA SER A 370 10.50 -38.62 -8.99
C SER A 370 10.99 -39.93 -8.41
N MET A 371 10.81 -41.02 -9.17
CA MET A 371 11.37 -42.33 -8.83
C MET A 371 12.86 -42.42 -9.16
N LYS A 372 13.37 -41.58 -10.06
CA LYS A 372 14.79 -41.58 -10.48
C LYS A 372 15.71 -41.07 -9.39
N ASP A 373 15.27 -40.03 -8.67
CA ASP A 373 16.08 -39.34 -7.67
C ASP A 373 15.57 -39.58 -6.25
N SER A 374 14.61 -40.50 -6.09
CA SER A 374 13.95 -40.81 -4.82
C SER A 374 13.50 -39.56 -4.05
N CYS A 375 13.04 -38.53 -4.76
CA CYS A 375 12.60 -37.25 -4.18
C CYS A 375 11.20 -36.85 -4.63
N THR A 376 10.50 -36.14 -3.76
CA THR A 376 9.24 -35.45 -4.04
C THR A 376 9.49 -33.95 -4.10
N TYR A 377 8.86 -33.30 -5.07
CA TYR A 377 8.92 -31.86 -5.32
C TYR A 377 7.50 -31.29 -5.18
N SER A 378 7.33 -30.33 -4.28
CA SER A 378 6.08 -29.60 -4.10
C SER A 378 6.23 -28.18 -4.64
N PHE A 379 5.26 -27.71 -5.42
CA PHE A 379 5.30 -26.43 -6.12
C PHE A 379 4.07 -25.59 -5.78
N HIS A 380 4.27 -24.28 -5.57
CA HIS A 380 3.20 -23.31 -5.47
C HIS A 380 3.71 -21.92 -5.84
N ASN A 381 2.91 -21.13 -6.55
CA ASN A 381 3.33 -19.79 -6.93
C ASN A 381 3.13 -18.78 -5.79
N THR A 382 4.20 -18.04 -5.51
CA THR A 382 4.22 -16.87 -4.61
C THR A 382 3.88 -15.59 -5.34
N ASP A 383 4.16 -15.50 -6.64
CA ASP A 383 3.71 -14.48 -7.59
C ASP A 383 3.54 -15.14 -8.97
N PRO A 384 2.91 -14.49 -9.96
CA PRO A 384 2.74 -15.08 -11.30
C PRO A 384 4.03 -15.61 -11.93
N THR A 385 5.15 -14.97 -11.62
CA THR A 385 6.51 -15.26 -12.12
C THR A 385 7.42 -15.91 -11.07
N MET A 386 6.93 -16.22 -9.87
CA MET A 386 7.75 -16.73 -8.76
C MET A 386 7.18 -18.04 -8.21
N THR A 387 7.90 -19.14 -8.38
CA THR A 387 7.49 -20.46 -7.90
C THR A 387 8.29 -20.86 -6.66
N LEU A 388 7.59 -21.10 -5.55
CA LEU A 388 8.14 -21.74 -4.35
C LEU A 388 8.18 -23.25 -4.58
N VAL A 389 9.34 -23.84 -4.31
CA VAL A 389 9.61 -25.28 -4.47
C VAL A 389 10.13 -25.85 -3.17
N ILE A 390 9.58 -26.98 -2.74
CA ILE A 390 10.05 -27.75 -1.57
C ILE A 390 10.45 -29.14 -2.05
N VAL A 391 11.69 -29.54 -1.74
CA VAL A 391 12.28 -30.84 -2.12
C VAL A 391 12.49 -31.68 -0.87
N PHE A 392 12.06 -32.94 -0.90
CA PHE A 392 12.23 -33.88 0.21
C PHE A 392 12.30 -35.33 -0.28
N GLU A 393 12.92 -36.22 0.50
CA GLU A 393 13.13 -37.63 0.14
C GLU A 393 11.83 -38.46 0.18
N ASN A 394 11.69 -39.40 -0.76
CA ASN A 394 10.61 -40.38 -0.81
C ASN A 394 10.77 -41.38 0.35
N GLY A 395 9.76 -41.49 1.22
CA GLY A 395 9.75 -42.46 2.33
C GLY A 395 9.42 -41.86 3.70
N LYS A 396 9.64 -40.56 3.92
CA LYS A 396 9.26 -39.85 5.16
C LYS A 396 7.85 -39.21 5.07
N GLN A 397 6.93 -39.88 4.36
CA GLN A 397 5.92 -39.20 3.53
C GLN A 397 4.54 -38.96 4.18
N LYS A 398 4.03 -39.85 5.04
CA LYS A 398 2.60 -39.79 5.44
C LYS A 398 2.21 -38.62 6.34
N ASP A 399 3.11 -38.13 7.20
CA ASP A 399 2.77 -37.03 8.13
C ASP A 399 3.27 -35.65 7.65
N LYS A 400 4.18 -35.58 6.67
CA LYS A 400 4.83 -34.32 6.26
C LYS A 400 4.07 -33.52 5.19
N GLU A 401 3.30 -34.19 4.32
CA GLU A 401 2.64 -33.55 3.17
C GLU A 401 1.65 -32.45 3.60
N THR A 402 0.90 -32.64 4.70
CA THR A 402 -0.03 -31.65 5.24
C THR A 402 0.70 -30.40 5.75
N TYR A 403 1.81 -30.56 6.49
CA TYR A 403 2.61 -29.44 7.00
C TYR A 403 3.28 -28.66 5.87
N ILE A 404 3.80 -29.37 4.85
CA ILE A 404 4.37 -28.75 3.65
C ILE A 404 3.31 -27.93 2.92
N THR A 405 2.13 -28.52 2.70
CA THR A 405 1.03 -27.85 2.00
C THR A 405 0.59 -26.59 2.74
N SER A 406 0.33 -26.69 4.05
CA SER A 406 -0.05 -25.55 4.88
C SER A 406 1.04 -24.47 4.87
N PHE A 407 2.31 -24.85 5.04
CA PHE A 407 3.41 -23.90 5.01
C PHE A 407 3.53 -23.15 3.68
N MET A 408 3.44 -23.86 2.55
CA MET A 408 3.53 -23.24 1.22
C MET A 408 2.38 -22.27 0.98
N LEU A 409 1.15 -22.66 1.32
CA LEU A 409 -0.03 -21.81 1.16
C LEU A 409 0.06 -20.55 2.05
N ASP A 410 0.43 -20.72 3.32
CA ASP A 410 0.54 -19.63 4.29
C ASP A 410 1.67 -18.66 3.91
N LEU A 411 2.85 -19.18 3.56
CA LEU A 411 3.99 -18.36 3.15
C LEU A 411 3.66 -17.58 1.88
N SER A 412 3.05 -18.23 0.89
CA SER A 412 2.71 -17.59 -0.38
C SER A 412 1.63 -16.52 -0.21
N MET A 413 0.62 -16.76 0.63
CA MET A 413 -0.39 -15.76 0.96
C MET A 413 0.22 -14.53 1.68
N GLN A 414 1.18 -14.75 2.57
CA GLN A 414 1.90 -13.67 3.27
C GLN A 414 2.76 -12.85 2.30
N ILE A 415 3.51 -13.51 1.42
CA ILE A 415 4.35 -12.87 0.40
C ILE A 415 3.52 -12.03 -0.58
N ARG A 416 2.34 -12.52 -1.01
CA ARG A 416 1.42 -11.76 -1.89
C ARG A 416 0.77 -10.54 -1.23
N CYS A 417 0.93 -10.37 0.08
CA CYS A 417 0.37 -9.25 0.86
C CYS A 417 -1.17 -9.19 0.88
N ASN A 418 -1.91 -10.22 0.43
CA ASN A 418 -3.38 -10.20 0.40
C ASN A 418 -3.97 -9.80 1.76
N LYS A 419 -3.48 -10.40 2.84
CA LYS A 419 -3.93 -10.09 4.20
C LYS A 419 -3.69 -8.65 4.62
N VAL A 420 -2.69 -7.98 4.06
CA VAL A 420 -2.46 -6.56 4.31
C VAL A 420 -3.52 -5.72 3.61
N TYR A 421 -3.87 -6.03 2.35
CA TYR A 421 -4.97 -5.37 1.65
C TYR A 421 -6.33 -5.65 2.30
N GLU A 422 -6.58 -6.87 2.78
CA GLU A 422 -7.80 -7.20 3.54
C GLU A 422 -7.94 -6.34 4.82
N CYS A 423 -6.83 -5.98 5.47
CA CYS A 423 -6.82 -5.10 6.65
C CYS A 423 -7.25 -3.65 6.35
N LEU A 424 -7.44 -3.25 5.09
CA LEU A 424 -8.07 -1.96 4.75
C LEU A 424 -9.46 -1.86 5.39
N LYS A 425 -10.19 -2.97 5.41
CA LYS A 425 -11.40 -3.08 6.20
C LYS A 425 -10.99 -3.49 7.60
N LEU A 426 -11.10 -2.58 8.55
CA LEU A 426 -10.84 -2.86 9.96
C LEU A 426 -11.74 -4.02 10.41
N SER A 427 -11.19 -5.24 10.45
CA SER A 427 -11.83 -6.38 11.11
C SER A 427 -11.90 -6.06 12.59
N LYS A 428 -13.08 -6.21 13.18
CA LYS A 428 -13.27 -6.06 14.63
C LYS A 428 -12.37 -7.02 15.39
#